data_AF-A0AAX3KKX2-F1
#
_entry.id   AF-A0AAX3KKX2-F1
#
_cell.length_a   1.000
_cell.length_b   1.000
_cell.length_c   1.000
_cell.angle_alpha   90.00
_cell.angle_beta   90.00
_cell.angle_gamma   90.00
#
_symmetry.space_group_name_H-M   'P 1'
#
loop_
_entity.id
_entity.type
_entity.pdbx_description
1 polymer ?
#
loop_
_entity_poly.entity_id
_entity_poly.type
_entity_poly.pdbx_seq_one_letter_code
_entity_poly.pdbx_strand_id
1 'polypeptide(L)'
;MNNVIPFTYQGQPVRFTTDGWLHATKIAERFGKRIDHWLDNAETLEYVQALDEFLTGAESNISDTRNSGYLKTRRGNGGGTWIHPKLAVAFARWLSAKFAVWCDTRIEELLHGAPLAIDNFNRACKRFDVRESSASAAGRELNSWRREKPTLLAEVERGRQLLQMTFGFDDPGHHPRESCHGQEIHELGRQGQNSFQARSASRP
;
A
#
# COMPACT_ATOMS: atom_id res chain seq x y z
N MET A 1 -1.85 -13.39 -3.10
CA MET A 1 -1.41 -12.27 -2.24
C MET A 1 -1.85 -11.00 -2.94
N ASN A 2 -2.91 -10.34 -2.44
CA ASN A 2 -3.46 -9.14 -3.08
C ASN A 2 -2.89 -7.91 -2.40
N ASN A 3 -1.95 -7.27 -3.10
CA ASN A 3 -1.17 -6.15 -2.59
C ASN A 3 -1.92 -4.83 -2.87
N VAL A 4 -2.91 -4.51 -2.03
CA VAL A 4 -3.60 -3.21 -2.10
C VAL A 4 -2.77 -2.19 -1.33
N ILE A 5 -2.21 -1.19 -2.03
CA ILE A 5 -1.44 -0.10 -1.41
C ILE A 5 -2.39 0.74 -0.54
N PRO A 6 -2.26 0.76 0.80
CA PRO A 6 -3.13 1.56 1.63
C PRO A 6 -2.62 3.00 1.69
N PHE A 7 -3.05 3.86 0.78
CA PHE A 7 -2.82 5.29 0.92
C PHE A 7 -3.77 5.87 1.98
N THR A 8 -3.23 6.50 3.03
CA THR A 8 -4.02 7.18 4.07
C THR A 8 -4.07 8.69 3.81
N TYR A 9 -5.28 9.24 3.67
CA TYR A 9 -5.51 10.68 3.68
C TYR A 9 -6.19 11.06 5.00
N GLN A 10 -5.61 12.00 5.75
CA GLN A 10 -6.11 12.43 7.07
C GLN A 10 -6.34 11.26 8.06
N GLY A 11 -5.43 10.27 8.06
CA GLY A 11 -5.53 9.09 8.93
C GLY A 11 -6.60 8.07 8.52
N GLN A 12 -7.25 8.24 7.36
CA GLN A 12 -8.28 7.32 6.85
C GLN A 12 -7.80 6.62 5.57
N PRO A 13 -7.87 5.28 5.49
CA PRO A 13 -7.43 4.55 4.30
C PRO A 13 -8.40 4.75 3.12
N VAL A 14 -7.83 4.94 1.94
CA VAL A 14 -8.55 4.86 0.66
C VAL A 14 -8.53 3.40 0.21
N ARG A 15 -9.71 2.76 0.14
CA ARG A 15 -9.84 1.33 -0.16
C ARG A 15 -10.07 1.10 -1.64
N PHE A 16 -9.23 0.27 -2.24
CA PHE A 16 -9.37 -0.26 -3.59
C PHE A 16 -9.71 -1.74 -3.53
N THR A 17 -10.46 -2.24 -4.53
CA THR A 17 -10.53 -3.69 -4.77
C THR A 17 -9.20 -4.20 -5.35
N THR A 18 -9.09 -5.52 -5.45
CA THR A 18 -7.99 -6.22 -6.14
C THR A 18 -7.82 -5.76 -7.58
N ASP A 19 -8.94 -5.42 -8.22
CA ASP A 19 -9.01 -4.98 -9.61
C ASP A 19 -8.86 -3.44 -9.73
N GLY A 20 -8.52 -2.77 -8.64
CA GLY A 20 -8.32 -1.31 -8.59
C GLY A 20 -9.61 -0.48 -8.57
N TRP A 21 -10.79 -1.09 -8.37
CA TRP A 21 -12.04 -0.33 -8.29
C TRP A 21 -12.15 0.41 -6.96
N LEU A 22 -12.64 1.64 -7.02
CA LEU A 22 -12.67 2.54 -5.87
C LEU A 22 -14.09 2.65 -5.30
N HIS A 23 -14.25 2.48 -3.97
CA HIS A 23 -15.56 2.59 -3.33
C HIS A 23 -16.00 4.06 -3.17
N ALA A 24 -16.61 4.62 -4.21
CA ALA A 24 -16.92 6.04 -4.29
C ALA A 24 -17.93 6.53 -3.26
N THR A 25 -18.98 5.75 -2.96
CA THR A 25 -19.99 6.16 -1.95
C THR A 25 -19.37 6.45 -0.59
N LYS A 26 -18.52 5.54 -0.08
CA LYS A 26 -17.84 5.74 1.22
C LYS A 26 -16.85 6.87 1.23
N ILE A 27 -16.21 7.15 0.10
CA ILE A 27 -15.30 8.29 0.00
C ILE A 27 -16.11 9.58 0.00
N ALA A 28 -17.16 9.69 -0.82
CA ALA A 28 -18.00 10.88 -0.90
C ALA A 28 -18.64 11.21 0.47
N GLU A 29 -19.14 10.21 1.20
CA GLU A 29 -19.67 10.35 2.56
C GLU A 29 -18.66 11.03 3.50
N ARG A 30 -17.37 10.68 3.42
CA ARG A 30 -16.31 11.29 4.25
C ARG A 30 -16.08 12.77 3.97
N PHE A 31 -16.36 13.21 2.74
CA PHE A 31 -16.29 14.62 2.35
C PHE A 31 -17.65 15.33 2.48
N GLY A 32 -18.67 14.68 3.06
CA GLY A 32 -20.01 15.23 3.20
C GLY A 32 -20.74 15.42 1.87
N LYS A 33 -20.34 14.69 0.82
CA LYS A 33 -20.92 14.77 -0.52
C LYS A 33 -21.71 13.52 -0.88
N ARG A 34 -22.73 13.68 -1.72
CA ARG A 34 -23.47 12.57 -2.31
C ARG A 34 -22.92 12.22 -3.68
N ILE A 35 -22.62 10.94 -3.91
CA ILE A 35 -22.09 10.46 -5.19
C ILE A 35 -23.02 10.78 -6.38
N ASP A 36 -24.33 10.80 -6.15
CA ASP A 36 -25.32 11.12 -7.18
C ASP A 36 -25.04 12.48 -7.84
N HIS A 37 -24.67 13.49 -7.05
CA HIS A 37 -24.37 14.83 -7.58
C HIS A 37 -23.14 14.84 -8.51
N TRP A 38 -22.20 13.92 -8.31
CA TRP A 38 -21.06 13.78 -9.23
C TRP A 38 -21.47 13.06 -10.51
N LEU A 39 -22.33 12.05 -10.40
CA LEU A 39 -22.84 11.27 -11.54
C LEU A 39 -23.79 12.09 -12.42
N ASP A 40 -24.50 13.05 -11.82
CA ASP A 40 -25.41 13.99 -12.50
C ASP A 40 -24.68 15.20 -13.12
N ASN A 41 -23.39 15.37 -12.85
CA ASN A 41 -22.63 16.50 -13.37
C ASN A 41 -22.33 16.31 -14.88
N ALA A 42 -22.62 17.34 -15.68
CA ALA A 42 -22.36 17.33 -17.13
C ALA A 42 -20.88 17.12 -17.46
N GLU A 43 -19.98 17.75 -16.68
CA GLU A 43 -18.52 17.58 -16.85
C GLU A 43 -18.10 16.11 -16.60
N THR A 44 -18.75 15.42 -15.66
CA THR A 44 -18.47 14.00 -15.42
C THR A 44 -18.90 13.13 -16.60
N LEU A 45 -20.07 13.43 -17.19
CA LEU A 45 -20.55 12.71 -18.37
C LEU A 45 -19.60 12.91 -19.55
N GLU A 46 -19.20 14.16 -19.81
CA GLU A 46 -18.24 14.50 -20.86
C GLU A 46 -16.90 13.78 -20.66
N TYR A 47 -16.39 13.76 -19.42
CA TYR A 47 -15.16 13.03 -19.10
C TYR A 47 -15.28 11.52 -19.33
N VAL A 48 -16.44 10.94 -19.00
CA VAL A 48 -16.70 9.50 -19.21
C VAL A 48 -16.81 9.17 -20.70
N GLN A 49 -17.45 10.02 -21.50
CA GLN A 49 -17.49 9.87 -22.96
C GLN A 49 -16.07 9.95 -23.54
N ALA A 50 -15.28 10.97 -23.18
CA ALA A 50 -13.91 11.10 -23.63
C ALA A 50 -13.03 9.89 -23.23
N LEU A 51 -13.23 9.35 -22.03
CA LEU A 51 -12.56 8.12 -21.59
C LEU A 51 -12.96 6.92 -22.46
N ASP A 52 -14.24 6.78 -22.77
CA ASP A 52 -14.77 5.69 -23.58
C ASP A 52 -14.23 5.74 -25.01
N GLU A 53 -14.23 6.92 -25.63
CA GLU A 53 -13.65 7.14 -26.95
C GLU A 53 -12.16 6.81 -26.98
N PHE A 54 -11.43 7.22 -25.94
CA PHE A 54 -10.00 6.93 -25.83
C PHE A 54 -9.71 5.43 -25.73
N LEU A 55 -10.56 4.66 -25.03
CA LEU A 55 -10.36 3.23 -24.82
C LEU A 55 -10.86 2.38 -25.99
N THR A 56 -11.93 2.78 -26.66
CA THR A 56 -12.55 2.03 -27.75
C THR A 56 -12.05 2.45 -29.13
N GLY A 57 -11.58 3.69 -29.27
CA GLY A 57 -11.19 4.30 -30.54
C GLY A 57 -12.36 4.71 -31.43
N ALA A 58 -13.59 4.73 -30.90
CA ALA A 58 -14.82 5.10 -31.60
C ALA A 58 -15.61 6.15 -30.82
N GLU A 59 -16.50 6.88 -31.47
CA GLU A 59 -17.39 7.87 -30.83
C GLU A 59 -18.24 7.23 -29.73
N SER A 60 -18.33 7.87 -28.56
CA SER A 60 -19.06 7.29 -27.43
C SER A 60 -20.57 7.43 -27.61
N ASN A 61 -21.30 6.37 -27.31
CA ASN A 61 -22.77 6.36 -27.28
C ASN A 61 -23.34 6.51 -25.85
N ILE A 62 -22.49 6.84 -24.87
CA ILE A 62 -22.90 6.95 -23.47
C ILE A 62 -23.70 8.23 -23.27
N SER A 63 -24.97 8.09 -22.89
CA SER A 63 -25.87 9.22 -22.58
C SER A 63 -26.09 9.44 -21.08
N ASP A 64 -25.73 8.47 -20.24
CA ASP A 64 -25.86 8.53 -18.79
C ASP A 64 -24.63 7.90 -18.13
N THR A 65 -23.96 8.69 -17.29
CA THR A 65 -22.81 8.29 -16.49
C THR A 65 -23.06 6.97 -15.75
N ARG A 66 -24.27 6.76 -15.21
CA ARG A 66 -24.66 5.58 -14.42
C ARG A 66 -24.64 4.28 -15.23
N ASN A 67 -24.90 4.37 -16.53
CA ASN A 67 -25.00 3.24 -17.44
C ASN A 67 -23.80 3.13 -18.39
N SER A 68 -22.71 3.83 -18.07
CA SER A 68 -21.50 3.92 -18.89
C SER A 68 -20.64 2.65 -18.95
N GLY A 69 -20.89 1.65 -18.10
CA GLY A 69 -20.01 0.48 -17.94
C GLY A 69 -18.75 0.73 -17.10
N TYR A 70 -18.41 2.00 -16.82
CA TYR A 70 -17.29 2.40 -15.95
C TYR A 70 -17.67 2.50 -14.47
N LEU A 71 -18.89 2.05 -14.13
CA LEU A 71 -19.43 2.02 -12.78
C LEU A 71 -19.96 0.63 -12.46
N LYS A 72 -19.81 0.22 -11.21
CA LYS A 72 -20.42 -1.00 -10.66
C LYS A 72 -21.23 -0.62 -9.43
N THR A 73 -22.53 -0.93 -9.44
CA THR A 73 -23.38 -0.77 -8.26
C THR A 73 -23.61 -2.11 -7.59
N ARG A 74 -23.39 -2.18 -6.28
CA ARG A 74 -23.72 -3.37 -5.48
C ARG A 74 -24.81 -3.03 -4.46
N ARG A 75 -25.86 -3.86 -4.40
CA ARG A 75 -26.90 -3.80 -3.37
C ARG A 75 -26.56 -4.73 -2.20
N GLY A 76 -27.03 -4.42 -1.00
CA GLY A 76 -26.84 -5.24 0.21
C GLY A 76 -25.74 -4.73 1.15
N ASN A 77 -25.28 -5.60 2.06
CA ASN A 77 -24.31 -5.23 3.09
C ASN A 77 -22.94 -4.93 2.46
N GLY A 78 -22.40 -3.72 2.66
CA GLY A 78 -21.25 -3.21 1.91
C GLY A 78 -21.59 -2.73 0.49
N GLY A 79 -22.86 -2.39 0.26
CA GLY A 79 -23.34 -1.82 -0.99
C GLY A 79 -22.87 -0.39 -1.24
N GLY A 80 -22.93 0.01 -2.51
CA GLY A 80 -22.53 1.33 -2.97
C GLY A 80 -22.10 1.32 -4.43
N THR A 81 -21.64 2.49 -4.87
CA THR A 81 -21.11 2.72 -6.21
C THR A 81 -19.60 2.58 -6.18
N TRP A 82 -19.11 1.75 -7.10
CA TRP A 82 -17.70 1.51 -7.35
C TRP A 82 -17.34 2.15 -8.69
N ILE A 83 -16.28 2.95 -8.70
CA ILE A 83 -15.82 3.65 -9.90
C ILE A 83 -14.58 2.98 -10.47
N HIS A 84 -14.49 2.96 -11.80
CA HIS A 84 -13.32 2.46 -12.51
C HIS A 84 -12.05 3.27 -12.14
N PRO A 85 -10.87 2.65 -11.97
CA PRO A 85 -9.66 3.34 -11.54
C PRO A 85 -9.25 4.53 -12.42
N LYS A 86 -9.50 4.47 -13.74
CA LYS A 86 -9.23 5.62 -14.64
C LYS A 86 -10.08 6.86 -14.33
N LEU A 87 -11.19 6.72 -13.62
CA LEU A 87 -12.04 7.84 -13.17
C LEU A 87 -11.64 8.37 -11.78
N ALA A 88 -10.71 7.71 -11.07
CA ALA A 88 -10.41 8.01 -9.67
C ALA A 88 -9.89 9.44 -9.45
N VAL A 89 -9.04 9.94 -10.37
CA VAL A 89 -8.46 11.30 -10.26
C VAL A 89 -9.53 12.36 -10.52
N ALA A 90 -10.37 12.19 -11.55
CA ALA A 90 -11.48 13.10 -11.82
C ALA A 90 -12.46 13.17 -10.63
N PHE A 91 -12.77 12.02 -10.04
CA PHE A 91 -13.58 11.95 -8.83
C PHE A 91 -12.92 12.66 -7.63
N ALA A 92 -11.61 12.48 -7.42
CA ALA A 92 -10.87 13.18 -6.36
C ALA A 92 -10.90 14.70 -6.51
N ARG A 93 -10.76 15.21 -7.75
CA ARG A 93 -10.89 16.64 -8.11
C ARG A 93 -12.24 17.22 -7.72
N TRP A 94 -13.31 16.50 -8.04
CA TRP A 94 -14.65 16.92 -7.65
C TRP A 94 -14.87 16.90 -6.13
N LEU A 95 -14.29 15.95 -5.41
CA LEU A 95 -14.47 15.86 -3.95
C LEU A 95 -13.92 17.08 -3.21
N SER A 96 -12.66 17.44 -3.46
CA SER A 96 -11.99 18.57 -2.82
C SER A 96 -10.70 18.92 -3.54
N ALA A 97 -10.48 20.22 -3.80
CA ALA A 97 -9.23 20.70 -4.40
C ALA A 97 -8.00 20.29 -3.58
N LYS A 98 -8.06 20.36 -2.25
CA LYS A 98 -6.95 19.94 -1.37
C LYS A 98 -6.66 18.45 -1.47
N PHE A 99 -7.72 17.64 -1.57
CA PHE A 99 -7.57 16.19 -1.72
C PHE A 99 -6.99 15.82 -3.08
N ALA A 100 -7.42 16.52 -4.13
CA ALA A 100 -6.92 16.31 -5.48
C ALA A 100 -5.43 16.64 -5.62
N VAL A 101 -4.99 17.79 -5.08
CA VAL A 101 -3.56 18.13 -5.04
C VAL A 101 -2.76 17.06 -4.32
N TRP A 102 -3.27 16.56 -3.18
CA TRP A 102 -2.62 15.47 -2.46
C TRP A 102 -2.53 14.18 -3.30
N CYS A 103 -3.60 13.82 -4.03
CA CYS A 103 -3.57 12.66 -4.94
C CYS A 103 -2.55 12.85 -6.07
N ASP A 104 -2.52 14.03 -6.70
CA ASP A 104 -1.60 14.35 -7.79
C ASP A 104 -0.14 14.28 -7.30
N THR A 105 0.18 14.81 -6.11
CA THR A 105 1.52 14.67 -5.50
C THR A 105 1.89 13.21 -5.23
N ARG A 106 0.94 12.37 -4.78
CA ARG A 106 1.22 10.93 -4.60
C ARG A 106 1.47 10.22 -5.92
N ILE A 107 0.75 10.60 -6.98
CA ILE A 107 1.00 10.08 -8.32
C ILE A 107 2.39 10.51 -8.80
N GLU A 108 2.79 11.77 -8.61
CA GLU A 108 4.13 12.27 -8.95
C GLU A 108 5.24 11.54 -8.19
N GLU A 109 5.10 11.35 -6.88
CA GLU A 109 6.05 10.57 -6.06
C GLU A 109 6.21 9.14 -6.58
N LEU A 110 5.11 8.50 -6.98
CA LEU A 110 5.16 7.19 -7.61
C LEU A 110 5.87 7.25 -8.97
N LEU A 111 5.55 8.23 -9.81
CA LEU A 111 6.18 8.36 -11.13
C LEU A 111 7.69 8.64 -11.06
N HIS A 112 8.15 9.40 -10.06
CA HIS A 112 9.55 9.78 -9.92
C HIS A 112 10.38 8.83 -9.02
N GLY A 113 9.78 8.24 -7.99
CA GLY A 113 10.44 7.34 -7.05
C GLY A 113 10.43 5.86 -7.47
N ALA A 114 9.40 5.42 -8.20
CA ALA A 114 9.27 4.03 -8.64
C ALA A 114 10.34 3.58 -9.64
N PRO A 115 10.67 4.34 -10.70
CA PRO A 115 11.53 3.82 -11.76
C PRO A 115 12.92 3.45 -11.26
N LEU A 116 13.53 4.29 -10.41
CA LEU A 116 14.87 4.04 -9.87
C LEU A 116 14.91 2.82 -8.92
N ALA A 117 13.91 2.69 -8.04
CA ALA A 117 13.84 1.56 -7.12
C ALA A 117 13.55 0.24 -7.88
N ILE A 118 12.64 0.28 -8.85
CA ILE A 118 12.27 -0.87 -9.68
C ILE A 118 13.46 -1.29 -10.56
N ASP A 119 14.16 -0.35 -11.18
CA ASP A 119 15.32 -0.64 -12.02
C ASP A 119 16.47 -1.27 -11.22
N ASN A 120 16.70 -0.78 -10.01
CA ASN A 120 17.70 -1.36 -9.10
C ASN A 120 17.32 -2.80 -8.70
N PHE A 121 16.06 -3.06 -8.37
CA PHE A 121 15.58 -4.40 -8.05
C PHE A 121 15.65 -5.34 -9.26
N ASN A 122 15.19 -4.90 -10.43
CA ASN A 122 15.24 -5.68 -11.66
C ASN A 122 16.68 -6.04 -12.04
N ARG A 123 17.63 -5.12 -11.84
CA ARG A 123 19.06 -5.37 -12.05
C ARG A 123 19.59 -6.44 -11.09
N ALA A 124 19.19 -6.39 -9.81
CA ALA A 124 19.57 -7.38 -8.81
C ALA A 124 19.02 -8.78 -9.15
N CYS A 125 17.74 -8.89 -9.53
CA CYS A 125 17.12 -10.15 -9.98
C CYS A 125 17.83 -10.70 -11.22
N LYS A 126 18.04 -9.87 -12.24
CA LYS A 126 18.73 -10.29 -13.47
C LYS A 126 20.14 -10.80 -13.19
N ARG A 127 20.87 -10.17 -12.26
CA ARG A 127 22.21 -10.63 -11.84
C ARG A 127 22.17 -11.98 -11.15
N PHE A 128 21.17 -12.21 -10.29
CA PHE A 128 20.95 -13.51 -9.65
C PHE A 128 20.66 -14.59 -10.70
N ASP A 129 19.72 -14.36 -11.60
CA ASP A 129 19.28 -15.33 -12.62
C ASP A 129 20.42 -15.71 -13.58
N VAL A 130 21.20 -14.71 -14.03
CA VAL A 130 22.37 -14.95 -14.88
C VAL A 130 23.39 -15.82 -14.14
N ARG A 131 23.64 -15.54 -12.85
CA ARG A 131 24.62 -16.29 -12.08
C ARG A 131 24.17 -17.72 -11.77
N GLU A 132 22.88 -17.90 -11.46
CA GLU A 132 22.26 -19.20 -11.25
C GLU A 132 22.32 -20.05 -12.53
N SER A 133 22.04 -19.44 -13.68
CA SER A 133 22.12 -20.09 -14.99
C SER A 133 23.54 -20.54 -15.33
N SER A 134 24.55 -19.69 -15.12
CA SER A 134 25.97 -20.04 -15.34
C SER A 134 26.44 -21.17 -14.42
N ALA A 135 26.08 -21.12 -13.14
CA ALA A 135 26.41 -22.17 -12.16
C ALA A 135 25.76 -23.52 -12.49
N SER A 136 24.56 -23.50 -13.06
CA SER A 136 23.83 -24.69 -13.49
C SER A 136 24.38 -25.28 -14.80
N ALA A 137 24.92 -24.44 -15.68
CA ALA A 137 25.52 -24.86 -16.96
C ALA A 137 26.96 -25.39 -16.81
N ALA A 138 27.72 -24.92 -15.82
CA ALA A 138 29.13 -25.27 -15.65
C ALA A 138 29.43 -25.82 -14.25
N GLY A 139 29.70 -27.13 -14.14
CA GLY A 139 29.99 -27.78 -12.86
C GLY A 139 31.22 -27.22 -12.10
N ARG A 140 32.13 -26.52 -12.80
CA ARG A 140 33.27 -25.82 -12.19
C ARG A 140 32.86 -24.58 -11.38
N GLU A 141 31.68 -24.03 -11.63
CA GLU A 141 31.19 -22.79 -11.00
C GLU A 141 30.28 -23.02 -9.78
N LEU A 142 29.98 -24.29 -9.44
CA LEU A 142 29.13 -24.65 -8.29
C LEU A 142 29.71 -24.20 -6.94
N ASN A 143 31.04 -24.29 -6.78
CA ASN A 143 31.68 -23.93 -5.51
C ASN A 143 31.75 -22.41 -5.31
N SER A 144 31.98 -21.63 -6.37
CA SER A 144 31.90 -20.17 -6.32
C SER A 144 30.46 -19.69 -6.15
N TRP A 145 29.49 -20.34 -6.80
CA TRP A 145 28.06 -20.07 -6.64
C TRP A 145 27.59 -20.24 -5.19
N ARG A 146 27.98 -21.34 -4.53
CA ARG A 146 27.62 -21.58 -3.12
C ARG A 146 28.09 -20.44 -2.18
N ARG A 147 29.19 -19.77 -2.52
CA ARG A 147 29.73 -18.62 -1.75
C ARG A 147 29.04 -17.30 -2.10
N GLU A 148 28.68 -17.09 -3.37
CA GLU A 148 28.10 -15.84 -3.86
C GLU A 148 26.57 -15.77 -3.69
N LYS A 149 25.87 -16.91 -3.67
CA LYS A 149 24.42 -17.01 -3.58
C LYS A 149 23.82 -16.24 -2.40
N PRO A 150 24.33 -16.32 -1.15
CA PRO A 150 23.76 -15.57 -0.03
C PRO A 150 23.80 -14.05 -0.24
N THR A 151 24.87 -13.54 -0.83
CA THR A 151 25.05 -12.10 -1.08
C THR A 151 24.09 -11.60 -2.15
N LEU A 152 23.91 -12.37 -3.23
CA LEU A 152 22.96 -12.03 -4.29
C LEU A 152 21.51 -12.11 -3.82
N LEU A 153 21.16 -13.12 -3.01
CA LEU A 153 19.84 -13.19 -2.36
C LEU A 153 19.60 -12.00 -1.42
N ALA A 154 20.59 -11.61 -0.63
CA ALA A 154 20.48 -10.44 0.24
C ALA A 154 20.34 -9.15 -0.57
N GLU A 155 20.93 -9.04 -1.76
CA GLU A 155 20.77 -7.91 -2.66
C GLU A 155 19.34 -7.81 -3.23
N VAL A 156 18.79 -8.94 -3.68
CA VAL A 156 17.38 -9.03 -4.12
C VAL A 156 16.43 -8.68 -2.98
N GLU A 157 16.66 -9.21 -1.78
CA GLU A 157 15.81 -8.96 -0.61
C GLU A 157 15.88 -7.49 -0.15
N ARG A 158 17.07 -6.86 -0.17
CA ARG A 158 17.20 -5.42 0.07
C ARG A 158 16.44 -4.60 -0.97
N GLY A 159 16.52 -4.97 -2.24
CA GLY A 159 15.76 -4.31 -3.30
C GLY A 159 14.25 -4.43 -3.07
N ARG A 160 13.78 -5.62 -2.65
CA ARG A 160 12.38 -5.86 -2.29
C ARG A 160 11.92 -4.96 -1.14
N GLN A 161 12.72 -4.84 -0.09
CA GLN A 161 12.44 -3.98 1.06
C GLN A 161 12.43 -2.50 0.69
N LEU A 162 13.39 -2.05 -0.13
CA LEU A 162 13.42 -0.68 -0.64
C LEU A 162 12.16 -0.36 -1.45
N LEU A 163 11.72 -1.28 -2.31
CA LEU A 163 10.45 -1.13 -3.02
C LEU A 163 9.27 -1.02 -2.05
N GLN A 164 9.19 -1.90 -1.04
CA GLN A 164 8.15 -1.83 -0.03
C GLN A 164 8.13 -0.46 0.68
N MET A 165 9.29 0.07 1.05
CA MET A 165 9.41 1.39 1.67
C MET A 165 9.01 2.53 0.72
N THR A 166 9.53 2.55 -0.51
CA THR A 166 9.23 3.58 -1.53
C THR A 166 7.75 3.65 -1.84
N PHE A 167 7.07 2.51 -1.85
CA PHE A 167 5.64 2.43 -2.12
C PHE A 167 4.74 2.47 -0.88
N GLY A 168 5.32 2.56 0.33
CA GLY A 168 4.54 2.58 1.58
C GLY A 168 3.74 1.31 1.85
N PHE A 169 4.27 0.14 1.46
CA PHE A 169 3.68 -1.15 1.80
C PHE A 169 4.08 -1.55 3.22
N ASP A 170 3.13 -1.62 4.14
CA ASP A 170 3.35 -2.24 5.45
C ASP A 170 3.64 -3.74 5.27
N ASP A 171 4.80 -4.19 5.75
CA ASP A 171 5.15 -5.60 5.76
C ASP A 171 4.33 -6.31 6.85
N PRO A 172 3.51 -7.34 6.51
CA PRO A 172 2.77 -8.10 7.53
C PRO A 172 3.68 -8.91 8.48
N GLY A 173 5.01 -8.80 8.35
CA GLY A 173 6.02 -9.44 9.19
C GLY A 173 6.75 -8.50 10.16
N HIS A 174 6.51 -7.18 10.15
CA HIS A 174 7.22 -6.26 11.05
C HIS A 174 6.41 -5.95 12.31
N HIS A 175 6.48 -6.84 13.31
CA HIS A 175 6.23 -6.42 14.69
C HIS A 175 7.40 -5.53 15.13
N PRO A 176 7.17 -4.27 15.56
CA PRO A 176 8.21 -3.47 16.17
C PRO A 176 8.66 -4.21 17.44
N ARG A 177 9.95 -4.56 17.54
CA ARG A 177 10.50 -4.93 18.84
C ARG A 177 10.46 -3.68 19.71
N GLU A 178 9.51 -3.65 20.64
CA GLU A 178 9.41 -2.61 21.64
C GLU A 178 10.72 -2.54 22.46
N SER A 179 11.20 -1.29 22.55
CA SER A 179 11.85 -0.64 23.68
C SER A 179 13.17 -1.20 24.21
N CYS A 180 14.24 -0.48 23.89
CA CYS A 180 15.39 -0.35 24.78
C CYS A 180 16.03 1.02 24.61
N HIS A 181 15.40 2.05 25.17
CA HIS A 181 16.09 3.24 25.65
C HIS A 181 15.48 3.64 26.99
N GLY A 182 16.34 3.65 28.01
CA GLY A 182 15.98 3.94 29.38
C GLY A 182 15.84 5.43 29.66
N GLN A 183 15.03 5.71 30.67
CA GLN A 183 14.93 6.84 31.60
C GLN A 183 13.60 6.56 32.32
N GLU A 184 13.52 6.36 33.63
CA GLU A 184 13.93 7.28 34.69
C GLU A 184 14.29 6.55 36.00
N ILE A 185 15.25 7.18 36.65
CA ILE A 185 15.64 7.06 38.04
C ILE A 185 14.60 7.76 38.94
N HIS A 186 14.55 7.32 40.20
CA HIS A 186 13.89 7.91 41.37
C HIS A 186 12.40 7.60 41.62
N GLU A 187 12.15 6.53 42.38
CA GLU A 187 11.23 6.61 43.53
C GLU A 187 11.63 5.62 44.64
N LEU A 188 12.35 6.19 45.61
CA LEU A 188 12.18 6.04 47.07
C LEU A 188 12.11 4.64 47.70
N GLY A 189 13.10 4.43 48.56
CA GLY A 189 13.19 3.33 49.49
C GLY A 189 11.96 3.14 50.38
N ARG A 190 11.51 1.90 50.43
CA ARG A 190 10.89 1.24 51.59
C ARG A 190 10.90 -0.25 51.29
N GLN A 191 11.04 -1.07 52.32
CA GLN A 191 11.04 -2.55 52.29
C GLN A 191 12.41 -3.23 52.10
N GLY A 192 13.43 -2.68 52.77
CA GLY A 192 14.66 -3.40 53.14
C GLY A 192 14.70 -3.76 54.64
N GLN A 193 13.55 -4.06 55.26
CA GLN A 193 13.44 -4.51 56.66
C GLN A 193 12.13 -5.31 56.79
N ASN A 194 12.15 -6.63 56.56
CA ASN A 194 11.20 -7.63 57.11
C ASN A 194 11.38 -9.03 56.50
N SER A 195 12.60 -9.56 56.53
CA SER A 195 12.83 -10.98 56.20
C SER A 195 13.86 -11.67 57.10
N PHE A 196 14.10 -11.10 58.28
CA PHE A 196 14.99 -11.67 59.30
C PHE A 196 14.30 -11.80 60.67
N GLN A 197 13.08 -12.36 60.70
CA GLN A 197 12.43 -12.84 61.93
C GLN A 197 11.25 -13.75 61.56
N ALA A 198 11.53 -15.02 61.24
CA ALA A 198 10.58 -16.15 61.33
C ALA A 198 11.23 -17.45 60.80
N ARG A 199 12.36 -17.85 61.40
CA ARG A 199 12.86 -19.24 61.32
C ARG A 199 13.42 -19.64 62.68
N SER A 200 12.52 -19.79 63.63
CA SER A 200 12.72 -20.57 64.86
C SER A 200 11.34 -21.03 65.34
N ALA A 201 11.25 -22.28 65.77
CA ALA A 201 10.04 -23.03 66.20
C ALA A 201 9.20 -23.57 65.01
N SER A 202 8.93 -24.87 64.84
CA SER A 202 9.12 -26.05 65.70
C SER A 202 9.06 -27.32 64.85
N ARG A 203 9.89 -28.31 65.18
CA ARG A 203 9.56 -29.74 65.12
C ARG A 203 9.97 -30.35 66.47
N PRO A 204 9.25 -31.37 66.96
CA PRO A 204 9.47 -31.95 68.28
C PRO A 204 10.86 -32.58 68.42
#